data_AF-A0A2H6N6C0-F1
#
_entry.id   AF-A0A2H6N6C0-F1
#
_cell.length_a   1.000
_cell.length_b   1.000
_cell.length_c   1.000
_cell.angle_alpha   90.00
_cell.angle_beta   90.00
_cell.angle_gamma   90.00
#
_symmetry.space_group_name_H-M   'P 1'
#
loop_
_entity.id
_entity.type
_entity.pdbx_description
1 polymer ?
#
loop_
_entity_poly.entity_id
_entity_poly.type
_entity_poly.pdbx_seq_one_letter_code
_entity_poly.pdbx_strand_id
1 'polypeptide(L)'
;STEDVGEMRQTEHGRSKDLSKRVTFSLPFDSDGEEETVSFQRKSSKPTEMKSSFEKRQEKMSEKIKSLEEELLKEKPWQLKGEIVGQKRPENSLLEEMLLFDHAVRMAPMVTEETTLELEEIIKRRIKDQAWDDVVRKEKPKEDPFEYKKRLTLDQEKSKLSLAEIYEQEYLKLNQKKTEEEEKPEHVEIQKMMETLFVKLDALCNFHFMPKPPVPEVKIVSNLPAITMEEVAPVHVSNAALLAPEEIKEKNKGGDVKTDAEKTPTDKKRDRRKKKLMKRMKLKEKERRQKCLEKKLEPGAKLSKKASEAQLKKLTRERGTSLLKDDGRDKALKSSKAFFSQLQDQVKMQIKDGRKSQKRPKKQELSAQKLKL
;
A
#
# COMPACT_ATOMS: atom_id res chain seq x y z
N SER A 1 35.35 -3.66 22.31
CA SER A 1 36.63 -4.34 22.11
C SER A 1 36.76 -5.40 23.16
N THR A 2 36.45 -6.63 22.78
CA THR A 2 36.76 -7.87 23.51
C THR A 2 37.77 -8.63 22.68
N GLU A 3 38.48 -9.54 23.35
CA GLU A 3 39.56 -10.42 22.87
C GLU A 3 40.97 -9.86 23.11
N ASP A 4 41.64 -10.32 24.17
CA ASP A 4 42.83 -11.15 23.94
C ASP A 4 43.08 -12.11 25.13
N VAL A 5 43.46 -13.34 24.79
CA VAL A 5 43.66 -14.51 25.65
C VAL A 5 45.15 -14.63 25.95
N GLY A 6 45.50 -15.02 27.17
CA GLY A 6 46.88 -14.97 27.67
C GLY A 6 47.83 -16.05 27.17
N GLU A 7 49.11 -15.89 27.52
CA GLU A 7 50.04 -17.00 27.77
C GLU A 7 51.23 -16.52 28.62
N MET A 8 51.46 -17.17 29.76
CA MET A 8 52.69 -17.08 30.55
C MET A 8 53.66 -18.19 30.09
N ARG A 9 54.94 -17.85 29.91
CA ARG A 9 56.06 -18.81 30.01
C ARG A 9 57.21 -18.24 30.87
N GLN A 10 57.53 -19.06 31.87
CA GLN A 10 58.75 -19.27 32.68
C GLN A 10 60.07 -18.98 31.93
N THR A 11 61.26 -18.68 32.49
CA THR A 11 61.93 -18.69 33.81
C THR A 11 63.34 -18.10 33.59
N GLU A 12 64.04 -17.53 34.59
CA GLU A 12 65.35 -17.99 35.13
C GLU A 12 65.75 -17.01 36.27
N HIS A 13 65.62 -17.40 37.55
CA HIS A 13 66.62 -17.99 38.46
C HIS A 13 67.87 -17.15 38.76
N GLY A 14 68.00 -16.74 40.04
CA GLY A 14 69.32 -16.69 40.69
C GLY A 14 69.55 -15.59 41.73
N ARG A 15 69.07 -15.75 42.96
CA ARG A 15 69.89 -15.40 44.14
C ARG A 15 69.42 -16.09 45.42
N SER A 16 70.21 -17.09 45.83
CA SER A 16 70.21 -17.72 47.14
C SER A 16 70.64 -16.74 48.23
N LYS A 17 69.99 -16.82 49.40
CA LYS A 17 70.62 -16.71 50.72
C LYS A 17 69.68 -17.22 51.80
N ASP A 18 70.18 -18.21 52.53
CA ASP A 18 69.56 -18.84 53.70
C ASP A 18 69.13 -17.82 54.75
N LEU A 19 67.86 -17.91 55.17
CA LEU A 19 67.41 -17.41 56.46
C LEU A 19 66.46 -18.45 57.07
N SER A 20 66.82 -18.84 58.28
CA SER A 20 66.18 -19.83 59.14
C SER A 20 64.64 -19.70 59.18
N LYS A 21 63.96 -20.85 59.05
CA LYS A 21 62.50 -20.99 59.22
C LYS A 21 62.09 -20.51 60.62
N ARG A 22 61.58 -19.28 60.71
CA ARG A 22 60.61 -18.87 61.74
C ARG A 22 59.25 -18.76 61.09
N VAL A 23 58.28 -19.49 61.62
CA VAL A 23 56.87 -19.39 61.22
C VAL A 23 56.37 -18.03 61.66
N THR A 24 56.27 -17.08 60.73
CA THR A 24 55.53 -15.83 60.94
C THR A 24 54.11 -16.05 60.48
N PHE A 25 53.15 -16.03 61.41
CA PHE A 25 51.73 -15.98 61.07
C PHE A 25 51.49 -14.64 60.38
N SER A 26 51.18 -14.65 59.08
CA SER A 26 50.72 -13.47 58.36
C SER A 26 49.34 -13.10 58.91
N LEU A 27 49.32 -12.30 59.97
CA LEU A 27 48.13 -11.59 60.41
C LEU A 27 47.76 -10.59 59.32
N PRO A 28 46.52 -10.58 58.82
CA PRO A 28 46.03 -9.47 58.03
C PRO A 28 46.24 -8.19 58.84
N PHE A 29 46.95 -7.25 58.24
CA PHE A 29 47.11 -5.89 58.72
C PHE A 29 45.71 -5.28 58.87
N ASP A 30 45.26 -5.18 60.12
CA ASP A 30 43.99 -4.58 60.52
C ASP A 30 44.11 -3.07 60.32
N SER A 31 43.89 -2.65 59.07
CA SER A 31 43.77 -1.26 58.66
C SER A 31 42.32 -0.80 58.81
N ASP A 32 41.77 -0.92 60.02
CA ASP A 32 40.54 -0.21 60.38
C ASP A 32 40.94 1.05 61.14
N GLY A 33 41.09 2.14 60.38
CA GLY A 33 41.00 3.48 60.92
C GLY A 33 39.54 3.75 61.22
N GLU A 34 39.13 3.57 62.48
CA GLU A 34 37.83 4.05 62.94
C GLU A 34 37.91 5.56 63.21
N GLU A 35 37.13 6.32 62.45
CA GLU A 35 36.74 7.68 62.77
C GLU A 35 35.93 7.67 64.08
N GLU A 36 36.40 8.40 65.09
CA GLU A 36 35.65 8.70 66.30
C GLU A 36 34.32 9.37 65.95
N THR A 37 33.22 8.64 66.06
CA THR A 37 31.90 9.24 66.25
C THR A 37 31.51 9.13 67.72
N VAL A 38 31.38 10.31 68.32
CA VAL A 38 31.20 10.53 69.76
C VAL A 38 29.78 10.14 70.16
N SER A 39 29.62 9.05 70.92
CA SER A 39 28.37 8.76 71.65
C SER A 39 28.64 8.57 73.14
N PHE A 40 28.16 9.55 73.92
CA PHE A 40 28.26 9.63 75.37
C PHE A 40 27.34 8.62 76.11
N GLN A 41 27.85 8.12 77.25
CA GLN A 41 27.22 7.34 78.35
C GLN A 41 27.19 5.80 78.16
N ARG A 42 27.65 4.95 79.09
CA ARG A 42 27.73 4.98 80.57
C ARG A 42 29.03 4.32 81.08
N LYS A 43 29.55 4.84 82.19
CA LYS A 43 30.69 4.30 82.96
C LYS A 43 30.41 2.89 83.51
N SER A 44 31.32 1.95 83.28
CA SER A 44 31.60 0.86 84.22
C SER A 44 33.11 0.73 84.40
N SER A 45 33.55 0.98 85.62
CA SER A 45 34.94 1.01 86.08
C SER A 45 35.52 -0.39 86.33
N LYS A 46 36.58 -0.76 85.60
CA LYS A 46 37.63 -1.71 86.05
C LYS A 46 38.99 -1.29 85.48
N PRO A 47 40.11 -1.48 86.20
CA PRO A 47 41.43 -1.09 85.72
C PRO A 47 41.91 -2.05 84.63
N THR A 48 42.40 -1.52 83.52
CA THR A 48 42.98 -2.31 82.42
C THR A 48 44.41 -2.72 82.76
N GLU A 49 44.60 -4.00 83.10
CA GLU A 49 45.92 -4.63 83.17
C GLU A 49 46.55 -4.70 81.76
N MET A 50 47.88 -4.62 81.67
CA MET A 50 48.62 -4.61 80.39
C MET A 50 48.66 -6.02 79.77
N LYS A 51 47.60 -6.41 79.07
CA LYS A 51 47.48 -7.72 78.40
C LYS A 51 48.34 -7.85 77.14
N SER A 52 48.75 -9.08 76.82
CA SER A 52 49.51 -9.43 75.61
C SER A 52 48.73 -9.16 74.32
N SER A 53 49.40 -8.95 73.19
CA SER A 53 48.75 -8.67 71.90
C SER A 53 47.83 -9.82 71.44
N PHE A 54 48.23 -11.07 71.71
CA PHE A 54 47.43 -12.25 71.41
C PHE A 54 46.20 -12.34 72.33
N GLU A 55 46.36 -12.04 73.60
CA GLU A 55 45.30 -12.09 74.60
C GLU A 55 44.23 -11.02 74.34
N LYS A 56 44.63 -9.80 73.99
CA LYS A 56 43.70 -8.75 73.52
C LYS A 56 42.91 -9.19 72.29
N ARG A 57 43.54 -9.92 71.36
CA ARG A 57 42.86 -10.46 70.18
C ARG A 57 41.91 -11.61 70.54
N GLN A 58 42.30 -12.48 71.46
CA GLN A 58 41.46 -13.57 71.96
C GLN A 58 40.24 -13.02 72.70
N GLU A 59 40.41 -11.95 73.49
CA GLU A 59 39.30 -11.26 74.15
C GLU A 59 38.34 -10.65 73.13
N LYS A 60 38.82 -9.85 72.17
CA LYS A 60 37.99 -9.31 71.07
C LYS A 60 37.27 -10.41 70.29
N MET A 61 37.94 -11.52 70.02
CA MET A 61 37.34 -12.67 69.36
C MET A 61 36.27 -13.33 70.23
N SER A 62 36.52 -13.48 71.53
CA SER A 62 35.53 -14.03 72.47
C SER A 62 34.33 -13.12 72.66
N GLU A 63 34.53 -11.80 72.63
CA GLU A 63 33.46 -10.79 72.66
C GLU A 63 32.62 -10.87 71.39
N LYS A 64 33.26 -10.99 70.22
CA LYS A 64 32.57 -11.19 68.94
C LYS A 64 31.83 -12.52 68.86
N ILE A 65 32.39 -13.60 69.41
CA ILE A 65 31.71 -14.90 69.48
C ILE A 65 30.46 -14.77 70.35
N LYS A 66 30.57 -14.16 71.53
CA LYS A 66 29.43 -13.94 72.42
C LYS A 66 28.35 -13.07 71.78
N SER A 67 28.72 -11.99 71.09
CA SER A 67 27.74 -11.14 70.40
C SER A 67 26.99 -11.91 69.31
N LEU A 68 27.69 -12.75 68.55
CA LEU A 68 27.09 -13.60 67.52
C LEU A 68 26.21 -14.71 68.12
N GLU A 69 26.63 -15.33 69.23
CA GLU A 69 25.81 -16.32 69.96
C GLU A 69 24.52 -15.69 70.49
N GLU A 70 24.58 -14.48 71.04
CA GLU A 70 23.40 -13.72 71.48
C GLU A 70 22.48 -13.33 70.31
N GLU A 71 23.03 -12.90 69.18
CA GLU A 71 22.26 -12.61 67.97
C GLU A 71 21.55 -13.85 67.41
N LEU A 72 22.20 -15.01 67.46
CA LEU A 72 21.61 -16.28 67.02
C LEU A 72 20.48 -16.77 67.95
N LEU A 73 20.57 -16.47 69.25
CA LEU A 73 19.54 -16.79 70.23
C LEU A 73 18.32 -15.86 70.14
N LYS A 74 18.50 -14.61 69.70
CA LYS A 74 17.41 -13.64 69.50
C LYS A 74 16.53 -14.02 68.31
N GLU A 75 15.30 -13.53 68.31
CA GLU A 75 14.43 -13.70 67.15
C GLU A 75 15.00 -13.00 65.93
N LYS A 76 14.99 -13.71 64.80
CA LYS A 76 15.38 -13.12 63.51
C LYS A 76 14.50 -11.90 63.19
N PRO A 77 15.08 -10.87 62.57
CA PRO A 77 14.33 -9.71 62.11
C PRO A 77 13.31 -10.13 61.05
N TRP A 78 12.24 -9.35 60.89
CA TRP A 78 11.07 -9.74 60.11
C TRP A 78 11.41 -10.01 58.64
N GLN A 79 12.43 -9.37 58.09
CA GLN A 79 12.96 -9.58 56.72
C GLN A 79 13.46 -11.00 56.46
N LEU A 80 14.00 -11.66 57.50
CA LEU A 80 14.56 -13.02 57.39
C LEU A 80 13.54 -14.10 57.75
N LYS A 81 12.31 -13.72 58.07
CA LYS A 81 11.19 -14.64 58.28
C LYS A 81 10.45 -14.80 56.94
N GLY A 82 9.82 -15.95 56.72
CA GLY A 82 8.89 -16.13 55.58
C GLY A 82 7.47 -15.69 55.97
N GLU A 83 6.62 -15.45 54.97
CA GLU A 83 5.16 -15.29 55.16
C GLU A 83 4.77 -14.26 56.24
N ILE A 84 5.36 -13.07 56.19
CA ILE A 84 5.04 -11.98 57.13
C ILE A 84 3.72 -11.34 56.77
N VAL A 85 2.83 -11.28 57.77
CA VAL A 85 1.59 -10.49 57.74
C VAL A 85 1.91 -9.06 58.18
N GLY A 86 1.19 -8.07 57.65
CA GLY A 86 1.43 -6.64 57.92
C GLY A 86 1.46 -6.23 59.40
N GLN A 87 0.81 -6.97 60.30
CA GLN A 87 0.82 -6.73 61.75
C GLN A 87 2.13 -7.14 62.46
N LYS A 88 2.90 -8.08 61.87
CA LYS A 88 4.13 -8.62 62.48
C LYS A 88 5.37 -7.77 62.19
N ARG A 89 5.25 -6.78 61.30
CA ARG A 89 6.32 -5.83 60.97
C ARG A 89 5.98 -4.43 61.52
N PRO A 90 6.98 -3.59 61.80
CA PRO A 90 6.74 -2.20 62.14
C PRO A 90 5.99 -1.44 61.04
N GLU A 91 5.23 -0.42 61.42
CA GLU A 91 4.52 0.45 60.48
C GLU A 91 5.50 1.11 59.51
N ASN A 92 5.09 1.28 58.25
CA ASN A 92 5.88 1.90 57.16
C ASN A 92 7.25 1.25 56.82
N SER A 93 7.62 0.15 57.45
CA SER A 93 8.91 -0.52 57.22
C SER A 93 9.09 -1.01 55.76
N LEU A 94 8.00 -1.26 55.02
CA LEU A 94 8.08 -1.64 53.60
C LEU A 94 8.57 -0.52 52.69
N LEU A 95 8.42 0.75 53.07
CA LEU A 95 8.88 1.89 52.26
C LEU A 95 10.40 2.06 52.32
N GLU A 96 11.03 1.57 53.39
CA GLU A 96 12.48 1.63 53.60
C GLU A 96 13.22 0.53 52.82
N GLU A 97 12.54 -0.57 52.50
CA GLU A 97 13.14 -1.74 51.88
C GLU A 97 12.89 -1.79 50.37
N MET A 98 13.93 -2.16 49.61
CA MET A 98 13.86 -2.39 48.18
C MET A 98 13.54 -3.86 47.88
N LEU A 99 12.26 -4.20 47.78
CA LEU A 99 11.82 -5.54 47.39
C LEU A 99 11.64 -5.64 45.87
N LEU A 100 12.08 -6.75 45.30
CA LEU A 100 11.79 -7.11 43.92
C LEU A 100 10.55 -7.98 43.90
N PHE A 101 9.51 -7.52 43.22
CA PHE A 101 8.27 -8.26 43.05
C PHE A 101 7.77 -8.12 41.61
N ASP A 102 7.07 -9.15 41.14
CA ASP A 102 6.54 -9.16 39.78
C ASP A 102 5.21 -8.37 39.71
N HIS A 103 5.08 -7.56 38.68
CA HIS A 103 3.83 -6.90 38.34
C HIS A 103 3.07 -7.74 37.30
N ALA A 104 1.82 -8.09 37.61
CA ALA A 104 0.99 -8.92 36.72
C ALA A 104 0.55 -8.22 35.42
N VAL A 105 0.58 -6.88 35.38
CA VAL A 105 0.07 -6.08 34.25
C VAL A 105 1.13 -5.11 33.78
N ARG A 106 1.28 -4.98 32.46
CA ARG A 106 2.10 -3.93 31.87
C ARG A 106 1.45 -2.58 32.13
N MET A 107 2.16 -1.70 32.84
CA MET A 107 1.72 -0.32 33.05
C MET A 107 1.55 0.42 31.73
N ALA A 108 0.53 1.29 31.67
CA ALA A 108 0.32 2.13 30.51
C ALA A 108 1.54 3.05 30.31
N PRO A 109 2.05 3.19 29.08
CA PRO A 109 3.16 4.10 28.82
C PRO A 109 2.73 5.53 29.10
N MET A 110 3.60 6.29 29.77
CA MET A 110 3.38 7.72 29.97
C MET A 110 3.65 8.45 28.65
N VAL A 111 2.74 9.37 28.29
CA VAL A 111 2.91 10.20 27.08
C VAL A 111 3.93 11.28 27.40
N THR A 112 5.19 11.03 27.06
CA THR A 112 6.30 11.99 27.17
C THR A 112 6.44 12.79 25.89
N GLU A 113 7.08 13.96 25.96
CA GLU A 113 7.31 14.82 24.78
C GLU A 113 8.06 14.08 23.66
N GLU A 114 9.05 13.26 24.01
CA GLU A 114 9.81 12.42 23.07
C GLU A 114 8.88 11.51 22.25
N THR A 115 7.97 10.79 22.92
CA THR A 115 7.00 9.92 22.23
C THR A 115 6.06 10.70 21.32
N THR A 116 5.70 11.93 21.69
CA THR A 116 4.87 12.79 20.83
C THR A 116 5.62 13.28 19.59
N LEU A 117 6.90 13.62 19.72
CA LEU A 117 7.74 14.02 18.59
C LEU A 117 7.92 12.87 17.59
N GLU A 118 8.18 11.66 18.09
CA GLU A 118 8.26 10.46 17.24
C GLU A 118 6.94 10.20 16.47
N LEU A 119 5.80 10.32 17.17
CA LEU A 119 4.48 10.20 16.55
C LEU A 119 4.26 11.27 15.46
N GLU A 120 4.64 12.51 15.72
CA GLU A 120 4.54 13.58 14.73
C GLU A 120 5.41 13.34 13.50
N GLU A 121 6.63 12.82 13.69
CA GLU A 121 7.51 12.47 12.58
C GLU A 121 6.89 11.38 11.69
N ILE A 122 6.26 10.36 12.30
CA ILE A 122 5.52 9.32 11.58
C ILE A 122 4.35 9.94 10.80
N ILE A 123 3.59 10.83 11.43
CA ILE A 123 2.45 11.51 10.78
C ILE A 123 2.95 12.38 9.62
N LYS A 124 3.98 13.21 9.81
CA LYS A 124 4.60 14.04 8.78
C LYS A 124 5.09 13.19 7.60
N ARG A 125 5.71 12.05 7.88
CA ARG A 125 6.14 11.09 6.85
C ARG A 125 4.96 10.50 6.08
N ARG A 126 3.91 10.04 6.75
CA ARG A 126 2.70 9.51 6.08
C ARG A 126 1.98 10.54 5.22
N ILE A 127 1.89 11.79 5.69
CA ILE A 127 1.31 12.90 4.91
C ILE A 127 2.16 13.16 3.64
N LYS A 128 3.49 13.19 3.79
CA LYS A 128 4.42 13.38 2.69
C LYS A 128 4.31 12.26 1.65
N ASP A 129 4.19 11.02 2.12
CA ASP A 129 4.05 9.82 1.29
C ASP A 129 2.61 9.62 0.77
N GLN A 130 1.64 10.42 1.24
CA GLN A 130 0.20 10.29 0.95
C GLN A 130 -0.34 8.88 1.22
N ALA A 131 0.20 8.22 2.25
CA ALA A 131 -0.16 6.87 2.67
C ALA A 131 -1.29 6.95 3.71
N TRP A 132 -2.52 6.84 3.22
CA TRP A 132 -3.74 6.92 4.02
C TRP A 132 -4.39 5.54 4.12
N ASP A 133 -4.73 5.14 5.35
CA ASP A 133 -5.44 3.89 5.65
C ASP A 133 -6.98 4.08 5.63
N ASP A 134 -7.46 5.23 5.14
CA ASP A 134 -8.89 5.54 5.04
C ASP A 134 -9.64 4.56 4.12
N VAL A 135 -10.86 4.19 4.51
CA VAL A 135 -11.72 3.33 3.71
C VAL A 135 -12.12 4.05 2.42
N VAL A 136 -11.72 3.50 1.27
CA VAL A 136 -12.09 4.04 -0.04
C VAL A 136 -13.56 3.73 -0.35
N ARG A 137 -14.31 4.74 -0.80
CA ARG A 137 -15.69 4.55 -1.27
C ARG A 137 -15.73 3.53 -2.40
N LYS A 138 -16.44 2.42 -2.19
CA LYS A 138 -16.70 1.43 -3.24
C LYS A 138 -17.64 2.06 -4.27
N GLU A 139 -17.09 2.41 -5.43
CA GLU A 139 -17.92 2.77 -6.59
C GLU A 139 -18.61 1.51 -7.10
N LYS A 140 -19.93 1.57 -7.28
CA LYS A 140 -20.66 0.52 -8.00
C LYS A 140 -20.04 0.41 -9.40
N PRO A 141 -19.74 -0.80 -9.91
CA PRO A 141 -19.31 -0.95 -11.29
C PRO A 141 -20.34 -0.25 -12.18
N LYS A 142 -19.89 0.73 -12.96
CA LYS A 142 -20.73 1.31 -14.00
C LYS A 142 -20.76 0.29 -15.11
N GLU A 143 -21.86 -0.44 -15.20
CA GLU A 143 -22.16 -1.26 -16.37
C GLU A 143 -22.47 -0.28 -17.49
N ASP A 144 -21.43 0.12 -18.23
CA ASP A 144 -21.61 0.91 -19.44
C ASP A 144 -22.28 -0.03 -20.48
N PRO A 145 -23.51 0.26 -20.95
CA PRO A 145 -24.29 -0.67 -21.77
C PRO A 145 -23.61 -1.15 -23.05
N PHE A 146 -22.57 -0.43 -23.51
CA PHE A 146 -21.86 -0.68 -24.76
C PHE A 146 -20.45 -1.27 -24.58
N GLU A 147 -19.99 -1.55 -23.36
CA GLU A 147 -18.62 -2.04 -23.13
C GLU A 147 -18.43 -3.54 -23.39
N TYR A 148 -19.51 -4.30 -23.60
CA TYR A 148 -19.44 -5.73 -23.95
C TYR A 148 -19.15 -5.95 -25.45
N LYS A 149 -18.08 -5.35 -25.96
CA LYS A 149 -17.50 -5.81 -27.23
C LYS A 149 -16.81 -7.14 -26.95
N LYS A 150 -17.50 -8.24 -27.28
CA LYS A 150 -16.91 -9.59 -27.22
C LYS A 150 -15.61 -9.56 -28.01
N ARG A 151 -14.57 -10.20 -27.48
CA ARG A 151 -13.37 -10.47 -28.28
C ARG A 151 -13.84 -11.34 -29.44
N LEU A 152 -13.76 -10.82 -30.66
CA LEU A 152 -13.96 -11.60 -31.87
C LEU A 152 -13.01 -12.79 -31.79
N THR A 153 -13.54 -13.95 -31.44
CA THR A 153 -12.80 -15.21 -31.48
C THR A 153 -12.70 -15.59 -32.94
N LEU A 154 -11.49 -15.61 -33.48
CA LEU A 154 -11.24 -16.05 -34.84
C LEU A 154 -11.37 -17.58 -34.87
N ASP A 155 -12.42 -18.07 -35.54
CA ASP A 155 -12.59 -19.50 -35.76
C ASP A 155 -11.47 -20.00 -36.70
N GLN A 156 -10.74 -21.03 -36.26
CA GLN A 156 -9.63 -21.62 -37.02
C GLN A 156 -10.08 -22.78 -37.93
N GLU A 157 -11.37 -23.10 -37.93
CA GLU A 157 -11.95 -24.08 -38.82
C GLU A 157 -12.02 -23.54 -40.26
N LYS A 158 -11.89 -24.43 -41.25
CA LYS A 158 -12.03 -24.04 -42.66
C LYS A 158 -13.45 -23.56 -42.91
N SER A 159 -13.59 -22.45 -43.64
CA SER A 159 -14.89 -21.88 -43.95
C SER A 159 -15.76 -22.88 -44.73
N LYS A 160 -16.99 -23.10 -44.26
CA LYS A 160 -17.99 -23.92 -44.95
C LYS A 160 -18.56 -23.25 -46.20
N LEU A 161 -18.44 -21.92 -46.27
CA LEU A 161 -18.96 -21.09 -47.35
C LEU A 161 -17.88 -20.81 -48.40
N SER A 162 -18.30 -20.65 -49.65
CA SER A 162 -17.43 -20.25 -50.75
C SER A 162 -17.10 -18.76 -50.68
N LEU A 163 -15.97 -18.34 -51.26
CA LEU A 163 -15.56 -16.93 -51.30
C LEU A 163 -16.62 -16.03 -51.95
N ALA A 164 -17.28 -16.50 -53.01
CA ALA A 164 -18.34 -15.75 -53.69
C ALA A 164 -19.57 -15.50 -52.78
N GLU A 165 -19.93 -16.50 -51.96
CA GLU A 165 -21.05 -16.43 -51.02
C GLU A 165 -20.73 -15.50 -49.85
N ILE A 166 -19.48 -15.49 -49.37
CA ILE A 166 -19.01 -14.52 -48.36
C ILE A 166 -19.17 -13.09 -48.88
N TYR A 167 -18.79 -12.83 -50.15
CA TYR A 167 -18.95 -11.51 -50.76
C TYR A 167 -20.42 -11.12 -50.95
N GLU A 168 -21.28 -12.04 -51.35
CA GLU A 168 -22.73 -11.79 -51.46
C GLU A 168 -23.32 -11.42 -50.10
N GLN A 169 -23.00 -12.20 -49.06
CA GLN A 169 -23.45 -11.94 -47.69
C GLN A 169 -22.91 -10.62 -47.15
N GLU A 170 -21.65 -10.28 -47.43
CA GLU A 170 -21.07 -8.99 -47.04
C GLU A 170 -21.76 -7.82 -47.75
N TYR A 171 -22.07 -7.97 -49.04
CA TYR A 171 -22.79 -6.96 -49.82
C TYR A 171 -24.21 -6.72 -49.29
N LEU A 172 -24.94 -7.79 -48.98
CA LEU A 172 -26.27 -7.70 -48.36
C LEU A 172 -26.20 -7.06 -46.96
N LYS A 173 -25.20 -7.42 -46.14
CA LYS A 173 -24.94 -6.83 -44.81
C LYS A 173 -24.50 -5.37 -44.87
N LEU A 174 -23.85 -4.93 -45.95
CA LEU A 174 -23.49 -3.53 -46.18
C LEU A 174 -24.71 -2.69 -46.58
N ASN A 175 -25.60 -3.27 -47.39
CA ASN A 175 -26.82 -2.59 -47.85
C ASN A 175 -27.90 -2.52 -46.76
N GLN A 176 -28.00 -3.54 -45.90
CA GLN A 176 -28.81 -3.47 -44.69
C GLN A 176 -28.01 -2.73 -43.62
N LYS A 177 -28.36 -1.47 -43.32
CA LYS A 177 -27.75 -0.72 -42.21
C LYS A 177 -28.06 -1.43 -40.87
N LYS A 178 -27.18 -2.36 -40.49
CA LYS A 178 -26.95 -3.02 -39.19
C LYS A 178 -28.18 -3.47 -38.39
N THR A 179 -28.27 -4.78 -38.17
CA THR A 179 -28.59 -5.27 -36.82
C THR A 179 -27.27 -5.67 -36.17
N GLU A 180 -27.09 -5.18 -34.96
CA GLU A 180 -25.93 -5.37 -34.12
C GLU A 180 -25.64 -6.88 -33.95
N GLU A 181 -24.36 -7.21 -33.71
CA GLU A 181 -23.87 -8.57 -33.45
C GLU A 181 -24.93 -9.41 -32.75
N GLU A 182 -25.41 -10.46 -33.45
CA GLU A 182 -26.42 -11.36 -32.93
C GLU A 182 -26.04 -11.77 -31.50
N GLU A 183 -26.82 -11.29 -30.52
CA GLU A 183 -26.84 -11.93 -29.24
C GLU A 183 -27.12 -13.40 -29.50
N LYS A 184 -26.26 -14.29 -28.98
CA LYS A 184 -26.43 -15.71 -29.19
C LYS A 184 -27.87 -16.08 -28.81
N PRO A 185 -28.63 -16.79 -29.65
CA PRO A 185 -30.03 -17.12 -29.37
C PRO A 185 -30.17 -17.84 -28.01
N GLU A 186 -29.17 -18.63 -27.63
CA GLU A 186 -29.02 -19.26 -26.31
C GLU A 186 -29.14 -18.25 -25.14
N HIS A 187 -28.55 -17.05 -25.24
CA HIS A 187 -28.65 -16.05 -24.19
C HIS A 187 -30.05 -15.48 -24.06
N VAL A 188 -30.73 -15.26 -25.18
CA VAL A 188 -32.13 -14.78 -25.20
C VAL A 188 -33.06 -15.84 -24.61
N GLU A 189 -32.83 -17.12 -24.94
CA GLU A 189 -33.57 -18.24 -24.36
C GLU A 189 -33.36 -18.34 -22.84
N ILE A 190 -32.11 -18.24 -22.37
CA ILE A 190 -31.79 -18.25 -20.94
C ILE A 190 -32.45 -17.07 -20.22
N GLN A 191 -32.43 -15.86 -20.80
CA GLN A 191 -33.11 -14.69 -20.23
C GLN A 191 -34.61 -14.93 -20.07
N LYS A 192 -35.28 -15.44 -21.10
CA LYS A 192 -36.72 -15.78 -21.05
C LYS A 192 -37.03 -16.84 -19.99
N MET A 193 -36.22 -17.89 -19.91
CA MET A 193 -36.35 -18.93 -18.88
C MET A 193 -36.15 -18.37 -17.47
N MET A 194 -35.18 -17.47 -17.30
CA MET A 194 -34.88 -16.83 -16.02
C MET A 194 -36.01 -15.87 -15.59
N GLU A 195 -36.56 -15.09 -16.51
CA GLU A 195 -37.71 -14.22 -16.24
C GLU A 195 -38.94 -15.03 -15.82
N THR A 196 -39.27 -16.08 -16.56
CA THR A 196 -40.41 -16.96 -16.22
C THR A 196 -40.21 -17.68 -14.89
N LEU A 197 -38.98 -18.11 -14.57
CA LEU A 197 -38.68 -18.72 -13.29
C LEU A 197 -38.82 -17.73 -12.13
N PHE A 198 -38.26 -16.52 -12.26
CA PHE A 198 -38.36 -15.50 -11.20
C PHE A 198 -39.80 -15.06 -10.94
N VAL A 199 -40.61 -14.88 -11.98
CA VAL A 199 -42.05 -14.56 -11.79
C VAL A 199 -42.76 -15.67 -11.00
N LYS A 200 -42.43 -16.95 -11.23
CA LYS A 200 -43.00 -18.07 -10.47
C LYS A 200 -42.52 -18.10 -9.02
N LEU A 201 -41.23 -17.85 -8.76
CA LEU A 201 -40.69 -17.78 -7.41
C LEU A 201 -41.24 -16.59 -6.63
N ASP A 202 -41.38 -15.44 -7.29
CA ASP A 202 -41.93 -14.21 -6.70
C ASP A 202 -43.41 -14.43 -6.31
N ALA A 203 -44.18 -15.12 -7.16
CA ALA A 203 -45.56 -15.50 -6.82
C ALA A 203 -45.63 -16.50 -5.65
N LEU A 204 -44.70 -17.46 -5.58
CA LEU A 204 -44.63 -18.44 -4.48
C LEU A 204 -44.27 -17.79 -3.13
N CYS A 205 -43.46 -16.73 -3.14
CA CYS A 205 -43.09 -15.99 -1.93
C CYS A 205 -44.08 -14.86 -1.56
N ASN A 206 -45.28 -14.85 -2.17
CA ASN A 206 -46.30 -13.80 -1.98
C ASN A 206 -45.76 -12.38 -2.24
N PHE A 207 -44.85 -12.26 -3.22
CA PHE A 207 -44.16 -11.04 -3.61
C PHE A 207 -43.34 -10.36 -2.49
N HIS A 208 -42.91 -11.10 -1.46
CA HIS A 208 -41.97 -10.62 -0.45
C HIS A 208 -40.52 -10.98 -0.82
N PHE A 209 -39.97 -10.30 -1.83
CA PHE A 209 -38.62 -10.55 -2.35
C PHE A 209 -37.79 -9.27 -2.43
N MET A 210 -36.49 -9.44 -2.60
CA MET A 210 -35.59 -8.32 -2.88
C MET A 210 -35.71 -7.92 -4.36
N PRO A 211 -36.06 -6.67 -4.68
CA PRO A 211 -36.23 -6.25 -6.07
C PRO A 211 -34.93 -6.43 -6.86
N LYS A 212 -35.07 -6.70 -8.16
CA LYS A 212 -33.93 -6.86 -9.08
C LYS A 212 -33.04 -5.61 -9.03
N PRO A 213 -31.71 -5.77 -9.12
CA PRO A 213 -30.81 -4.62 -9.14
C PRO A 213 -31.15 -3.71 -10.33
N PRO A 214 -31.10 -2.38 -10.17
CA PRO A 214 -31.45 -1.45 -11.24
C PRO A 214 -30.42 -1.51 -12.36
N VAL A 215 -30.80 -2.12 -13.49
CA VAL A 215 -30.02 -2.13 -14.72
C VAL A 215 -30.30 -0.83 -15.48
N PRO A 216 -29.27 -0.13 -16.00
CA PRO A 216 -29.47 1.09 -16.76
C PRO A 216 -30.13 0.80 -18.12
N GLU A 217 -31.44 0.99 -18.21
CA GLU A 217 -32.20 0.88 -19.45
C GLU A 217 -32.27 2.22 -20.19
N VAL A 218 -31.88 2.23 -21.47
CA VAL A 218 -32.00 3.42 -22.33
C VAL A 218 -33.38 3.41 -23.00
N LYS A 219 -34.27 4.31 -22.58
CA LYS A 219 -35.59 4.51 -23.21
C LYS A 219 -35.53 5.70 -24.17
N ILE A 220 -35.78 5.44 -25.45
CA ILE A 220 -35.86 6.48 -26.48
C ILE A 220 -37.32 6.92 -26.57
N VAL A 221 -37.61 8.14 -26.12
CA VAL A 221 -38.96 8.74 -26.17
C VAL A 221 -39.05 9.65 -27.39
N SER A 222 -40.05 9.41 -28.25
CA SER A 222 -40.35 10.28 -29.39
C SER A 222 -41.24 11.45 -28.98
N ASN A 223 -41.08 12.61 -29.63
CA ASN A 223 -41.93 13.78 -29.41
C ASN A 223 -43.33 13.59 -30.00
N LEU A 224 -44.20 12.92 -29.26
CA LEU A 224 -45.62 12.72 -29.58
C LEU A 224 -46.49 13.57 -28.63
N PRO A 225 -47.71 13.95 -29.03
CA PRO A 225 -48.68 14.53 -28.10
C PRO A 225 -49.09 13.48 -27.07
N ALA A 226 -49.24 13.89 -25.80
CA ALA A 226 -49.58 12.99 -24.69
C ALA A 226 -50.87 12.19 -24.93
N ILE A 227 -51.82 12.77 -25.67
CA ILE A 227 -53.07 12.14 -26.12
C ILE A 227 -52.83 10.77 -26.79
N THR A 228 -51.73 10.60 -27.54
CA THR A 228 -51.44 9.32 -28.22
C THR A 228 -50.98 8.20 -27.27
N MET A 229 -50.51 8.56 -26.08
CA MET A 229 -50.12 7.61 -25.03
C MET A 229 -51.25 7.36 -24.02
N GLU A 230 -52.25 8.25 -23.97
CA GLU A 230 -53.43 8.09 -23.12
C GLU A 230 -54.32 6.95 -23.65
N GLU A 231 -55.14 6.40 -22.76
CA GLU A 231 -56.12 5.37 -23.12
C GLU A 231 -57.18 5.95 -24.07
N VAL A 232 -57.76 5.11 -24.92
CA VAL A 232 -58.81 5.52 -25.86
C VAL A 232 -60.10 5.77 -25.09
N ALA A 233 -60.23 6.97 -24.53
CA ALA A 233 -61.40 7.47 -23.83
C ALA A 233 -61.92 8.76 -24.51
N PRO A 234 -63.24 9.04 -24.45
CA PRO A 234 -63.80 10.26 -25.04
C PRO A 234 -63.29 11.58 -24.42
N VAL A 235 -62.71 11.54 -23.22
CA VAL A 235 -62.18 12.71 -22.51
C VAL A 235 -60.68 12.53 -22.34
N HIS A 236 -59.90 13.49 -22.85
CA HIS A 236 -58.46 13.54 -22.67
C HIS A 236 -58.11 14.45 -21.49
N VAL A 237 -57.03 14.11 -20.77
CA VAL A 237 -56.60 14.88 -19.61
C VAL A 237 -55.58 15.95 -20.00
N SER A 238 -54.68 15.63 -20.95
CA SER A 238 -53.56 16.51 -21.27
C SER A 238 -53.35 16.73 -22.77
N ASN A 239 -53.07 17.97 -23.15
CA ASN A 239 -52.75 18.38 -24.53
C ASN A 239 -51.25 18.63 -24.74
N ALA A 240 -50.41 18.37 -23.74
CA ALA A 240 -48.98 18.65 -23.80
C ALA A 240 -48.25 17.63 -24.68
N ALA A 241 -47.07 18.01 -25.19
CA ALA A 241 -46.16 17.07 -25.82
C ALA A 241 -45.36 16.29 -24.76
N LEU A 242 -44.94 15.06 -25.08
CA LEU A 242 -44.15 14.23 -24.17
C LEU A 242 -42.76 14.78 -23.88
N LEU A 243 -42.17 15.50 -24.83
CA LEU A 243 -40.80 16.00 -24.73
C LEU A 243 -40.80 17.41 -24.13
N ALA A 244 -39.92 17.64 -23.15
CA ALA A 244 -39.79 18.96 -22.53
C ALA A 244 -39.15 19.97 -23.51
N PRO A 245 -39.47 21.28 -23.41
CA PRO A 245 -38.82 22.30 -24.23
C PRO A 245 -37.28 22.32 -24.12
N GLU A 246 -36.73 21.90 -22.98
CA GLU A 246 -35.27 21.80 -22.76
C GLU A 246 -34.62 20.62 -23.52
N GLU A 247 -35.38 19.56 -23.77
CA GLU A 247 -34.94 18.39 -24.53
C GLU A 247 -35.11 18.62 -26.04
N ILE A 248 -36.13 19.40 -26.44
CA ILE A 248 -36.26 19.91 -27.82
C ILE A 248 -35.13 20.88 -28.14
N LYS A 249 -34.83 21.79 -27.20
CA LYS A 249 -33.78 22.80 -27.34
C LYS A 249 -33.05 23.01 -26.01
N GLU A 250 -31.79 22.58 -25.96
CA GLU A 250 -30.95 22.82 -24.78
C GLU A 250 -30.89 24.32 -24.46
N LYS A 251 -31.07 24.65 -23.18
CA LYS A 251 -30.83 26.01 -22.70
C LYS A 251 -29.37 26.37 -22.88
N ASN A 252 -29.12 27.58 -23.37
CA ASN A 252 -27.77 28.13 -23.42
C ASN A 252 -27.23 28.25 -21.98
N LYS A 253 -26.25 27.41 -21.62
CA LYS A 253 -25.64 27.29 -20.27
C LYS A 253 -24.96 28.58 -19.76
N GLY A 254 -24.96 29.65 -20.58
CA GLY A 254 -24.23 30.89 -20.37
C GLY A 254 -25.08 32.15 -20.44
N GLY A 255 -26.41 32.06 -20.34
CA GLY A 255 -27.28 33.22 -20.52
C GLY A 255 -27.23 33.72 -21.97
N ASP A 256 -27.24 35.05 -22.15
CA ASP A 256 -27.15 35.68 -23.46
C ASP A 256 -25.87 35.25 -24.19
N VAL A 257 -26.04 34.77 -25.43
CA VAL A 257 -24.92 34.31 -26.25
C VAL A 257 -24.15 35.52 -26.77
N LYS A 258 -23.20 35.99 -25.98
CA LYS A 258 -22.29 37.07 -26.39
C LYS A 258 -21.22 36.55 -27.34
N THR A 259 -21.03 37.25 -28.45
CA THR A 259 -19.96 36.98 -29.42
C THR A 259 -18.61 37.45 -28.87
N ASP A 260 -17.48 36.93 -29.34
CA ASP A 260 -16.15 37.31 -28.80
C ASP A 260 -15.78 38.80 -29.00
N ALA A 261 -16.44 39.47 -29.95
CA ALA A 261 -16.35 40.90 -30.18
C ALA A 261 -17.08 41.72 -29.09
N GLU A 262 -18.20 41.23 -28.58
CA GLU A 262 -19.04 41.90 -27.58
C GLU A 262 -18.55 41.66 -26.15
N LYS A 263 -17.62 40.70 -25.96
CA LYS A 263 -17.08 40.37 -24.64
C LYS A 263 -16.08 41.41 -24.17
N THR A 264 -16.39 42.00 -23.03
CA THR A 264 -15.48 42.88 -22.30
C THR A 264 -14.20 42.13 -21.88
N PRO A 265 -13.08 42.84 -21.64
CA PRO A 265 -11.84 42.19 -21.17
C PRO A 265 -12.01 41.50 -19.81
N THR A 266 -12.92 41.97 -18.96
CA THR A 266 -13.27 41.34 -17.67
C THR A 266 -14.00 40.02 -17.88
N ASP A 267 -14.98 39.97 -18.80
CA ASP A 267 -15.70 38.75 -19.18
C ASP A 267 -14.74 37.69 -19.74
N LYS A 268 -13.81 38.10 -20.63
CA LYS A 268 -12.77 37.20 -21.19
C LYS A 268 -11.89 36.58 -20.08
N LYS A 269 -11.51 37.34 -19.07
CA LYS A 269 -10.72 36.84 -17.92
C LYS A 269 -11.56 35.89 -17.05
N ARG A 270 -12.84 36.20 -16.80
CA ARG A 270 -13.77 35.34 -16.04
C ARG A 270 -13.96 34.00 -16.74
N ASP A 271 -14.22 34.01 -18.04
CA ASP A 271 -14.37 32.81 -18.86
C ASP A 271 -13.10 31.96 -18.85
N ARG A 272 -11.93 32.58 -18.97
CA ARG A 272 -10.64 31.87 -18.88
C ARG A 272 -10.48 31.20 -17.51
N ARG A 273 -10.82 31.88 -16.42
CA ARG A 273 -10.76 31.29 -15.05
C ARG A 273 -11.73 30.12 -14.93
N LYS A 274 -12.96 30.25 -15.43
CA LYS A 274 -13.97 29.17 -15.45
C LYS A 274 -13.49 27.97 -16.27
N LYS A 275 -12.98 28.19 -17.49
CA LYS A 275 -12.40 27.14 -18.35
C LYS A 275 -11.20 26.46 -17.67
N LYS A 276 -10.29 27.20 -17.04
CA LYS A 276 -9.14 26.67 -16.30
C LYS A 276 -9.59 25.82 -15.11
N LEU A 277 -10.61 26.27 -14.37
CA LEU A 277 -11.18 25.53 -13.25
C LEU A 277 -11.79 24.20 -13.73
N MET A 278 -12.65 24.22 -14.74
CA MET A 278 -13.27 23.01 -15.29
C MET A 278 -12.23 22.02 -15.82
N LYS A 279 -11.18 22.52 -16.50
CA LYS A 279 -10.06 21.69 -16.96
C LYS A 279 -9.31 21.05 -15.79
N ARG A 280 -9.05 21.82 -14.70
CA ARG A 280 -8.40 21.32 -13.49
C ARG A 280 -9.22 20.23 -12.82
N MET A 281 -10.54 20.42 -12.70
CA MET A 281 -11.45 19.44 -12.11
C MET A 281 -11.47 18.13 -12.94
N LYS A 282 -11.62 18.24 -14.27
CA LYS A 282 -11.57 17.09 -15.18
C LYS A 282 -10.23 16.34 -15.12
N LEU A 283 -9.11 17.06 -15.02
CA LEU A 283 -7.79 16.45 -14.94
C LEU A 283 -7.58 15.72 -13.60
N LYS A 284 -8.01 16.33 -12.49
CA LYS A 284 -7.98 15.71 -11.15
C LYS A 284 -8.85 14.45 -11.09
N GLU A 285 -10.02 14.48 -11.72
CA GLU A 285 -10.91 13.31 -11.81
C GLU A 285 -10.29 12.18 -12.65
N LYS A 286 -9.69 12.51 -13.80
CA LYS A 286 -8.96 11.54 -14.62
C LYS A 286 -7.79 10.91 -13.88
N GLU A 287 -7.01 11.71 -13.17
CA GLU A 287 -5.88 11.24 -12.36
C GLU A 287 -6.36 10.33 -11.23
N ARG A 288 -7.46 10.69 -10.54
CA ARG A 288 -8.10 9.84 -9.54
C ARG A 288 -8.54 8.51 -10.12
N ARG A 289 -9.22 8.52 -11.28
CA ARG A 289 -9.66 7.30 -11.98
C ARG A 289 -8.46 6.42 -12.37
N GLN A 290 -7.38 7.01 -12.88
CA GLN A 290 -6.14 6.28 -13.21
C GLN A 290 -5.49 5.65 -11.97
N LYS A 291 -5.35 6.40 -10.88
CA LYS A 291 -4.81 5.88 -9.61
C LYS A 291 -5.67 4.73 -9.06
N CYS A 292 -7.00 4.82 -9.13
CA CYS A 292 -7.89 3.73 -8.74
C CYS A 292 -7.71 2.49 -9.62
N LEU A 293 -7.56 2.66 -10.94
CA LEU A 293 -7.31 1.54 -11.86
C LEU A 293 -5.93 0.91 -11.63
N GLU A 294 -4.89 1.71 -11.40
CA GLU A 294 -3.54 1.23 -11.09
C GLU A 294 -3.47 0.47 -9.75
N LYS A 295 -4.25 0.88 -8.75
CA LYS A 295 -4.37 0.15 -7.48
C LYS A 295 -5.15 -1.17 -7.60
N LYS A 296 -6.15 -1.22 -8.49
CA LYS A 296 -6.94 -2.44 -8.78
C LYS A 296 -6.17 -3.46 -9.61
N LEU A 297 -5.20 -3.01 -10.42
CA LEU A 297 -4.25 -3.89 -11.10
C LEU A 297 -3.22 -4.36 -10.07
N GLU A 298 -3.32 -5.61 -9.64
CA GLU A 298 -2.47 -6.22 -8.62
C GLU A 298 -0.96 -5.99 -8.84
N PRO A 299 -0.14 -5.97 -7.75
CA PRO A 299 1.30 -5.76 -7.83
C PRO A 299 2.07 -6.84 -8.61
N GLY A 300 1.45 -7.97 -8.97
CA GLY A 300 2.03 -9.01 -9.83
C GLY A 300 1.93 -8.73 -11.33
N ALA A 301 1.06 -7.82 -11.78
CA ALA A 301 0.89 -7.45 -13.18
C ALA A 301 1.58 -6.12 -13.53
N LYS A 302 2.63 -5.74 -12.80
CA LYS A 302 3.47 -4.56 -13.08
C LYS A 302 4.38 -4.75 -14.31
N LEU A 303 3.85 -5.31 -15.38
CA LEU A 303 4.31 -4.92 -16.71
C LEU A 303 3.63 -3.60 -17.02
N SER A 304 4.17 -2.52 -16.46
CA SER A 304 3.82 -1.15 -16.86
C SER A 304 3.75 -1.10 -18.39
N LYS A 305 2.90 -0.25 -18.98
CA LYS A 305 2.84 -0.09 -20.44
C LYS A 305 4.23 0.08 -21.08
N LYS A 306 5.18 0.66 -20.32
CA LYS A 306 6.60 0.77 -20.66
C LYS A 306 7.36 -0.57 -20.64
N ALA A 307 7.10 -1.45 -19.68
CA ALA A 307 7.66 -2.79 -19.59
C ALA A 307 7.08 -3.73 -20.66
N SER A 308 5.78 -3.66 -20.97
CA SER A 308 5.18 -4.39 -22.10
C SER A 308 5.72 -3.88 -23.45
N GLU A 309 5.88 -2.55 -23.60
CA GLU A 309 6.57 -1.97 -24.76
C GLU A 309 8.05 -2.39 -24.84
N ALA A 310 8.73 -2.53 -23.70
CA ALA A 310 10.12 -3.00 -23.65
C ALA A 310 10.23 -4.49 -24.01
N GLN A 311 9.29 -5.33 -23.57
CA GLN A 311 9.20 -6.74 -23.96
C GLN A 311 8.87 -6.89 -25.44
N LEU A 312 7.91 -6.13 -25.97
CA LEU A 312 7.62 -6.09 -27.40
C LEU A 312 8.85 -5.66 -28.21
N LYS A 313 9.61 -4.66 -27.74
CA LYS A 313 10.88 -4.25 -28.36
C LYS A 313 11.95 -5.35 -28.31
N LYS A 314 12.06 -6.11 -27.22
CA LYS A 314 12.98 -7.26 -27.12
C LYS A 314 12.58 -8.39 -28.08
N LEU A 315 11.30 -8.75 -28.11
CA LEU A 315 10.76 -9.77 -29.02
C LEU A 315 10.96 -9.38 -30.51
N THR A 316 10.81 -8.11 -30.87
CA THR A 316 11.12 -7.66 -32.24
C THR A 316 12.61 -7.70 -32.61
N ARG A 317 13.51 -7.67 -31.63
CA ARG A 317 14.96 -7.80 -31.87
C ARG A 317 15.39 -9.25 -31.97
N GLU A 318 14.80 -10.11 -31.15
CA GLU A 318 15.17 -11.53 -31.04
C GLU A 318 14.55 -12.40 -32.14
N ARG A 319 13.33 -12.09 -32.60
CA ARG A 319 12.57 -12.96 -33.50
C ARG A 319 12.45 -12.48 -34.95
N GLY A 320 13.12 -11.38 -35.32
CA GLY A 320 13.09 -10.85 -36.69
C GLY A 320 11.72 -10.36 -37.17
N THR A 321 10.70 -10.32 -36.30
CA THR A 321 9.36 -9.81 -36.63
C THR A 321 9.35 -8.29 -36.56
N SER A 322 9.09 -7.61 -37.67
CA SER A 322 8.91 -6.16 -37.69
C SER A 322 7.56 -5.77 -37.08
N LEU A 323 7.59 -5.02 -35.98
CA LEU A 323 6.40 -4.27 -35.52
C LEU A 323 6.01 -3.31 -36.65
N LEU A 324 4.80 -3.46 -37.19
CA LEU A 324 4.19 -2.46 -38.05
C LEU A 324 3.95 -1.22 -37.17
N LYS A 325 4.92 -0.32 -37.16
CA LYS A 325 4.73 1.01 -36.60
C LYS A 325 3.92 1.77 -37.64
N ASP A 326 2.70 2.14 -37.30
CA ASP A 326 2.06 3.25 -38.01
C ASP A 326 2.87 4.50 -37.70
N ASP A 327 3.85 4.76 -38.56
CA ASP A 327 4.74 5.91 -38.50
C ASP A 327 3.91 7.17 -38.84
N GLY A 328 3.18 7.66 -37.84
CA GLY A 328 2.68 9.02 -37.77
C GLY A 328 1.48 9.38 -38.65
N ARG A 329 0.80 8.41 -39.28
CA ARG A 329 -0.39 8.69 -40.13
C ARG A 329 -1.63 9.14 -39.36
N ASP A 330 -1.67 8.93 -38.03
CA ASP A 330 -2.85 9.23 -37.20
C ASP A 330 -2.75 10.55 -36.41
N LYS A 331 -1.62 11.27 -36.51
CA LYS A 331 -1.48 12.57 -35.83
C LYS A 331 -2.18 13.62 -36.69
N ALA A 332 -3.41 13.96 -36.33
CA ALA A 332 -4.17 15.04 -36.96
C ALA A 332 -3.29 16.29 -37.15
N LEU A 333 -3.25 16.80 -38.39
CA LEU A 333 -2.47 17.96 -38.87
C LEU A 333 -2.97 19.28 -38.28
N LYS A 334 -2.98 19.39 -36.95
CA LYS A 334 -3.55 20.53 -36.22
C LYS A 334 -2.56 21.68 -36.01
N SER A 335 -1.31 21.54 -36.47
CA SER A 335 -0.22 22.49 -36.27
C SER A 335 0.72 22.48 -37.47
N SER A 336 1.17 23.67 -37.89
CA SER A 336 2.18 23.84 -38.95
C SER A 336 3.46 23.06 -38.65
N LYS A 337 3.89 23.03 -37.39
CA LYS A 337 5.08 22.27 -36.96
C LYS A 337 4.92 20.76 -37.17
N ALA A 338 3.71 20.23 -36.96
CA ALA A 338 3.42 18.80 -37.18
C ALA A 338 3.38 18.46 -38.67
N PHE A 339 2.84 19.36 -39.50
CA PHE A 339 2.84 19.24 -40.95
C PHE A 339 4.26 19.20 -41.53
N PHE A 340 5.11 20.18 -41.17
CA PHE A 340 6.48 20.22 -41.67
C PHE A 340 7.35 19.06 -41.17
N SER A 341 7.13 18.56 -39.94
CA SER A 341 7.82 17.34 -39.49
C SER A 341 7.43 16.11 -40.31
N GLN A 342 6.14 15.97 -40.65
CA GLN A 342 5.67 14.87 -41.47
C GLN A 342 6.20 14.96 -42.90
N LEU A 343 6.28 16.17 -43.47
CA LEU A 343 6.88 16.40 -44.77
C LEU A 343 8.37 16.04 -44.78
N GLN A 344 9.12 16.45 -43.75
CA GLN A 344 10.52 16.08 -43.59
C GLN A 344 10.72 14.57 -43.45
N ASP A 345 9.83 13.89 -42.71
CA ASP A 345 9.88 12.45 -42.52
C ASP A 345 9.51 11.69 -43.80
N GLN A 346 8.55 12.17 -44.59
CA GLN A 346 8.23 11.65 -45.93
C GLN A 346 9.41 11.78 -46.90
N VAL A 347 10.06 12.94 -46.93
CA VAL A 347 11.26 13.17 -47.76
C VAL A 347 12.39 12.23 -47.32
N LYS A 348 12.61 12.08 -46.01
CA LYS A 348 13.61 11.13 -45.47
C LYS A 348 13.27 9.68 -45.83
N MET A 349 12.00 9.29 -45.81
CA MET A 349 11.56 7.95 -46.25
C MET A 349 11.85 7.73 -47.73
N GLN A 350 11.47 8.66 -48.60
CA GLN A 350 11.76 8.56 -50.04
C GLN A 350 13.27 8.49 -50.33
N ILE A 351 14.09 9.27 -49.62
CA ILE A 351 15.56 9.18 -49.72
C ILE A 351 16.07 7.82 -49.23
N LYS A 352 15.49 7.26 -48.16
CA LYS A 352 15.88 5.96 -47.61
C LYS A 352 15.48 4.80 -48.52
N ASP A 353 14.30 4.88 -49.13
CA ASP A 353 13.83 3.88 -50.10
C ASP A 353 14.60 3.98 -51.41
N GLY A 354 14.95 5.19 -51.86
CA GLY A 354 15.88 5.42 -52.98
C GLY A 354 17.31 4.91 -52.71
N ARG A 355 17.79 5.00 -51.46
CA ARG A 355 19.08 4.40 -51.06
C ARG A 355 19.03 2.87 -50.94
N LYS A 356 17.86 2.29 -50.63
CA LYS A 356 17.67 0.83 -50.62
C LYS A 356 17.57 0.26 -52.03
N SER A 357 16.90 0.94 -52.96
CA SER A 357 16.82 0.50 -54.37
C SER A 357 18.17 0.53 -55.09
N GLN A 358 19.11 1.39 -54.68
CA GLN A 358 20.48 1.39 -55.19
C GLN A 358 21.39 0.29 -54.60
N LYS A 359 21.01 -0.37 -53.49
CA LYS A 359 21.70 -1.56 -52.99
C LYS A 359 21.03 -2.81 -53.54
N ARG A 360 21.52 -3.32 -54.68
CA ARG A 360 21.17 -4.67 -55.16
C ARG A 360 21.48 -5.69 -54.04
N PRO A 361 20.56 -6.63 -53.72
CA PRO A 361 20.89 -7.71 -52.78
C PRO A 361 21.95 -8.60 -53.44
N LYS A 362 23.08 -8.83 -52.74
CA LYS A 362 24.05 -9.86 -53.14
C LYS A 362 23.32 -11.20 -53.12
N LYS A 363 23.17 -11.86 -54.28
CA LYS A 363 22.73 -13.26 -54.36
C LYS A 363 23.74 -14.10 -53.58
N GLN A 364 23.28 -14.84 -52.58
CA GLN A 364 24.05 -15.94 -52.00
C GLN A 364 24.00 -17.08 -53.02
N GLU A 365 25.14 -17.46 -53.58
CA GLU A 365 25.25 -18.68 -54.37
C GLU A 365 25.15 -19.88 -53.42
N LEU A 366 24.05 -20.61 -53.49
CA LEU A 366 23.91 -21.92 -52.87
C LEU A 366 24.62 -22.93 -53.78
N SER A 367 25.79 -23.41 -53.36
CA SER A 367 26.50 -24.46 -54.08
C SER A 367 25.80 -25.81 -53.92
N ALA A 368 25.56 -26.50 -55.04
CA ALA A 368 24.81 -27.75 -55.15
C ALA A 368 25.52 -28.99 -54.56
N GLN A 369 26.52 -28.82 -53.70
CA GLN A 369 27.28 -29.93 -53.08
C GLN A 369 26.75 -30.39 -51.71
N LYS A 370 25.68 -29.77 -51.17
CA LYS A 370 25.13 -30.11 -49.84
C LYS A 370 23.76 -30.79 -49.83
N LEU A 371 23.26 -31.23 -50.97
CA LEU A 371 22.04 -32.05 -51.04
C LEU A 371 22.39 -33.42 -51.61
N LYS A 372 22.87 -34.32 -50.74
CA LYS A 372 22.70 -35.77 -50.92
C LYS A 372 21.64 -36.23 -49.92
N LEU A 373 20.74 -37.09 -50.40
CA LEU A 373 19.62 -37.70 -49.71
C LEU A 373 19.98 -38.25 -48.32
#